data_AF-A0A2K3JSD2-F1
#
_entry.id   AF-A0A2K3JSD2-F1
#
_cell.length_a   1.000
_cell.length_b   1.000
_cell.length_c   1.000
_cell.angle_alpha   90.00
_cell.angle_beta   90.00
_cell.angle_gamma   90.00
#
_symmetry.space_group_name_H-M   'P 1'
#
loop_
_entity.id
_entity.type
_entity.pdbx_description
1 polymer ?
#
loop_
_entity_poly.entity_id
_entity_poly.type
_entity_poly.pdbx_seq_one_letter_code
_entity_poly.pdbx_strand_id
1 'polypeptide(L)' 'MNRLLSFLFHQGVLDEQFLQLQQLQDETSPNFVSEVVNIYFHESEKLLRNLRAL' A
#
# COMPACT_ATOMS: atom_id res chain seq x y z
N MET A 1 -4.38 15.46 -4.87
CA MET A 1 -4.42 14.01 -4.60
C MET A 1 -4.58 13.16 -5.86
N ASN A 2 -5.42 13.53 -6.83
CA ASN A 2 -5.79 12.64 -7.95
C ASN A 2 -4.71 12.39 -9.02
N ARG A 3 -3.76 13.30 -9.24
CA ARG A 3 -2.73 13.12 -10.28
C ARG A 3 -1.70 12.05 -9.94
N LEU A 4 -1.27 11.97 -8.67
CA LEU A 4 -0.30 10.97 -8.22
C LEU A 4 -0.90 9.56 -8.28
N LEU A 5 -2.11 9.38 -7.74
CA LEU A 5 -2.83 8.11 -7.82
C LEU A 5 -2.98 7.64 -9.27
N SER A 6 -3.51 8.49 -10.15
CA SER A 6 -3.65 8.15 -11.57
C SER A 6 -2.32 7.77 -12.22
N PHE A 7 -1.23 8.47 -11.88
CA PHE A 7 0.10 8.15 -12.39
C PHE A 7 0.59 6.78 -11.90
N LEU A 8 0.43 6.47 -10.62
CA LEU A 8 0.87 5.19 -10.04
C LEU A 8 0.10 3.99 -10.59
N PHE A 9 -1.22 4.14 -10.83
CA PHE A 9 -2.01 3.13 -11.55
C PHE A 9 -1.54 2.97 -13.00
N HIS A 10 -1.27 4.07 -13.70
CA HIS A 10 -0.79 4.03 -15.08
C HIS A 10 0.60 3.38 -15.20
N GLN A 11 1.46 3.54 -14.19
CA GLN A 11 2.77 2.88 -14.12
C GLN A 11 2.69 1.43 -13.63
N GLY A 12 1.51 0.92 -13.25
CA GLY A 12 1.36 -0.44 -12.72
C GLY A 12 1.94 -0.63 -11.31
N VAL A 13 2.23 0.46 -10.59
CA VAL A 13 2.66 0.40 -9.18
C VAL A 13 1.48 0.08 -8.26
N LEU A 14 0.29 0.56 -8.62
CA LEU A 14 -0.98 0.25 -7.95
C LEU A 14 -1.91 -0.49 -8.92
N ASP A 15 -2.73 -1.37 -8.36
CA ASP A 15 -3.74 -2.13 -9.09
C ASP A 15 -5.08 -2.12 -8.33
N GLU A 16 -6.05 -2.89 -8.82
CA GLU A 16 -7.40 -2.99 -8.26
C GLU A 16 -7.42 -3.33 -6.77
N GLN A 17 -6.41 -4.02 -6.22
CA GLN A 17 -6.35 -4.33 -4.79
C GLN A 17 -6.18 -3.07 -3.94
N PHE A 18 -5.45 -2.06 -4.44
CA PHE A 18 -5.35 -0.78 -3.73
C PHE A 18 -6.73 -0.09 -3.62
N LEU A 19 -7.55 -0.18 -4.66
CA LEU A 19 -8.92 0.37 -4.63
C LEU A 19 -9.80 -0.36 -3.60
N GLN A 20 -9.62 -1.68 -3.46
CA GLN A 20 -10.32 -2.47 -2.44
C GLN A 20 -9.91 -2.02 -1.03
N LEU A 21 -8.62 -1.73 -0.78
CA LEU A 21 -8.18 -1.18 0.50
C LEU A 21 -8.83 0.19 0.79
N GLN A 22 -8.98 1.05 -0.22
CA GLN A 22 -9.67 2.32 -0.07
C GLN A 22 -11.16 2.15 0.27
N GLN A 23 -11.83 1.12 -0.24
CA GLN A 23 -13.23 0.82 0.07
C GLN A 23 -13.45 0.33 1.51
N LEU A 24 -12.41 -0.27 2.13
CA LEU A 24 -12.45 -0.70 3.52
C LEU A 24 -12.23 0.44 4.52
N GLN A 25 -11.78 1.60 4.06
CA GLN A 25 -11.59 2.77 4.90
C GLN A 25 -12.91 3.53 5.06
N ASP A 26 -13.31 3.74 6.31
CA ASP A 26 -14.53 4.46 6.66
C ASP A 26 -14.32 5.44 7.85
N GLU A 27 -15.40 6.05 8.33
CA GLU A 27 -15.36 6.99 9.45
C GLU A 27 -14.91 6.36 10.77
N THR A 28 -15.07 5.04 10.92
CA THR A 28 -14.62 4.30 12.11
C THR A 28 -13.14 3.94 12.07
N SER A 29 -12.55 3.96 10.87
CA SER A 29 -11.19 3.55 10.58
C SER A 29 -10.46 4.49 9.60
N PRO A 30 -10.40 5.81 9.85
CA PRO A 30 -10.01 6.82 8.87
C PRO A 30 -8.56 6.72 8.35
N ASN A 31 -7.71 5.94 9.01
CA ASN A 31 -6.30 5.75 8.66
C ASN A 31 -6.00 4.37 8.09
N PHE A 32 -7.02 3.53 7.85
CA PHE A 32 -6.86 2.13 7.46
C PHE A 32 -5.85 1.93 6.31
N VAL A 33 -5.98 2.68 5.22
CA VAL A 33 -5.07 2.55 4.07
C VAL A 33 -3.63 2.88 4.45
N SER A 34 -3.42 3.94 5.25
CA SER A 34 -2.08 4.32 5.69
C SER A 34 -1.46 3.27 6.63
N GLU A 35 -2.25 2.68 7.51
CA GLU A 35 -1.79 1.63 8.43
C GLU A 35 -1.38 0.36 7.67
N VAL A 36 -2.20 -0.08 6.71
CA VAL A 36 -1.90 -1.24 5.86
C VAL A 36 -0.61 -1.02 5.06
N VAL A 37 -0.46 0.15 4.43
CA VAL A 37 0.74 0.50 3.65
C VAL A 37 1.99 0.56 4.53
N ASN A 38 1.89 1.10 5.74
CA ASN A 38 3.00 1.12 6.70
C ASN A 38 3.43 -0.30 7.12
N ILE A 39 2.47 -1.18 7.39
CA ILE A 39 2.75 -2.59 7.71
C ILE A 39 3.42 -3.27 6.51
N TYR A 40 2.90 -3.07 5.30
CA TYR A 40 3.48 -3.63 4.08
C TYR A 40 4.94 -3.23 3.91
N PHE A 41 5.29 -1.95 4.08
CA PHE A 41 6.67 -1.49 3.94
C PHE A 41 7.60 -2.09 4.99
N HIS A 42 7.17 -2.13 6.25
CA HIS A 42 7.96 -2.70 7.34
C HIS A 42 8.23 -4.19 7.14
N GLU A 43 7.20 -4.96 6.79
CA GLU A 43 7.34 -6.40 6.56
C GLU A 43 8.13 -6.70 5.27
N SER A 44 7.96 -5.89 4.23
CA SER A 44 8.75 -6.01 2.99
C SER A 44 10.23 -5.73 3.23
N GLU A 45 10.57 -4.72 4.04
CA GLU A 45 11.95 -4.43 4.40
C GLU A 45 12.59 -5.61 5.14
N LYS A 46 11.89 -6.17 6.14
CA LYS A 46 12.35 -7.38 6.84
C LYS A 46 12.55 -8.55 5.89
N LEU A 47 11.60 -8.80 4.99
CA LEU A 47 11.70 -9.86 3.99
C LEU A 47 12.95 -9.67 3.11
N LEU A 48 13.17 -8.47 2.59
CA LEU A 48 14.34 -8.15 1.77
C LEU A 48 15.66 -8.34 2.54
N ARG A 49 15.71 -7.95 3.81
CA ARG A 49 16.89 -8.17 4.68
C ARG A 49 17.16 -9.66 4.89
N ASN A 50 16.12 -10.45 5.11
CA ASN A 50 16.24 -11.90 5.27
C ASN A 50 16.72 -12.57 3.97
N LEU A 51 16.16 -12.18 2.82
CA LEU A 51 16.60 -12.70 1.51
C LEU A 51 18.05 -12.36 1.18
N ARG A 52 18.54 -11.19 1.60
CA ARG A 52 19.94 -10.79 1.43
C ARG A 52 20.91 -11.58 2.34
N ALA A 53 20.42 -12.10 3.46
CA ALA A 53 21.22 -12.87 4.41
C ALA A 53 21.30 -14.36 4.05
N LEU A 54 20.58 -14.81 3.01
CA LEU A 54 20.72 -16.12 2.37
C LEU A 54 21.87 -16.09 1.35
#